data_AF-A0A7C6WWA0-F1
#
_entry.id   AF-A0A7C6WWA0-F1
#
_cell.length_a   1.000
_cell.length_b   1.000
_cell.length_c   1.000
_cell.angle_alpha   90.00
_cell.angle_beta   90.00
_cell.angle_gamma   90.00
#
_symmetry.space_group_name_H-M   'P 1'
#
loop_
_entity.id
_entity.type
_entity.pdbx_description
1 polymer ?
#
loop_
_entity_poly.entity_id
_entity_poly.type
_entity_poly.pdbx_seq_one_letter_code
_entity_poly.pdbx_strand_id
1 'polypeptide(L)'
;NDNYLEKISAKQEKIKGIETAIQKAQDVEGAQLKNLLRNLRQQLINIENERKYLISQEKIDWYQMDIAPYLFLRGDTPYESKQWDENRSSLIYQLMGGALTEENFITEMENRLRLIRMENQ
;
A
#
# COMPACT_ATOMS: atom_id res chain seq x y z
N ASN A 1 -5.44 -11.83 -1.64
CA ASN A 1 -4.54 -11.17 -2.62
C ASN A 1 -4.63 -11.93 -3.94
N ASP A 2 -5.86 -12.05 -4.45
CA ASP A 2 -6.19 -13.14 -5.36
C ASP A 2 -5.89 -12.73 -6.80
N ASN A 3 -6.01 -11.44 -7.09
CA ASN A 3 -5.63 -10.80 -8.33
C ASN A 3 -4.11 -10.92 -8.63
N TYR A 4 -3.25 -10.91 -7.61
CA TYR A 4 -1.80 -11.13 -7.78
C TYR A 4 -1.50 -12.58 -8.18
N LEU A 5 -2.08 -13.55 -7.47
CA LEU A 5 -1.88 -14.97 -7.73
C LEU A 5 -2.45 -15.38 -9.09
N GLU A 6 -3.60 -14.84 -9.48
CA GLU A 6 -4.21 -15.04 -10.79
C GLU A 6 -3.33 -14.49 -11.92
N LYS A 7 -2.75 -13.30 -11.74
CA LYS A 7 -1.81 -12.70 -12.72
C LYS A 7 -0.51 -13.49 -12.87
N ILE A 8 0.03 -14.03 -11.77
CA ILE A 8 1.20 -14.92 -11.79
C ILE A 8 0.86 -16.19 -12.57
N SER A 9 -0.25 -16.84 -12.23
CA SER A 9 -0.70 -18.09 -12.86
C SER A 9 -0.92 -17.91 -14.37
N ALA A 10 -1.63 -16.86 -14.79
CA ALA A 10 -1.85 -16.56 -16.21
C ALA A 10 -0.54 -16.32 -16.99
N LYS A 11 0.47 -15.68 -16.37
CA LYS A 11 1.79 -15.48 -16.98
C LYS A 11 2.59 -16.78 -17.06
N GLN A 12 2.52 -17.64 -16.05
CA GLN A 12 3.17 -18.96 -16.05
C GLN A 12 2.59 -19.87 -17.15
N GLU A 13 1.27 -19.88 -17.33
CA GLU A 13 0.62 -20.61 -18.42
C GLU A 13 1.04 -20.07 -19.80
N LYS A 14 1.14 -18.75 -19.95
CA LYS A 14 1.67 -18.14 -21.18
C LYS A 14 3.13 -18.53 -21.47
N ILE A 15 3.97 -18.65 -20.44
CA ILE A 15 5.36 -19.12 -20.56
C ILE A 15 5.39 -20.57 -21.06
N LYS A 16 4.62 -21.48 -20.46
CA LYS A 16 4.54 -22.88 -20.89
C LYS A 16 4.10 -23.00 -22.36
N GLY A 17 3.11 -22.20 -22.75
CA GLY A 17 2.65 -22.15 -24.15
C GLY A 17 3.75 -21.72 -25.12
N ILE A 18 4.55 -20.71 -24.76
CA ILE A 18 5.67 -20.24 -25.58
C ILE A 18 6.82 -21.24 -25.61
N GLU A 19 7.13 -21.89 -24.49
CA GLU A 19 8.14 -22.96 -24.43
C GLU A 19 7.78 -24.12 -25.37
N THR A 20 6.49 -24.49 -25.42
CA THR A 20 5.97 -25.51 -26.33
C THR A 20 6.04 -25.06 -27.79
N ALA A 21 5.75 -23.78 -28.07
CA ALA A 21 5.86 -23.21 -29.42
C ALA A 21 7.32 -23.17 -29.90
N ILE A 22 8.29 -22.86 -29.01
CA ILE A 22 9.72 -22.88 -29.34
C ILE A 22 10.20 -24.28 -29.73
N GLN A 23 9.69 -25.33 -29.08
CA GLN A 23 10.05 -26.71 -29.43
C GLN A 23 9.58 -27.11 -30.84
N LYS A 24 8.56 -26.43 -31.37
CA LYS A 24 7.97 -26.72 -32.69
C LYS A 24 8.45 -25.77 -33.80
N ALA A 25 9.08 -24.65 -33.45
CA ALA A 25 9.48 -23.62 -34.40
C ALA A 25 10.93 -23.81 -34.91
N GLN A 26 11.16 -23.56 -36.21
CA GLN A 26 12.50 -23.48 -36.82
C GLN A 26 12.87 -22.02 -37.16
N ASP A 27 14.17 -21.77 -37.24
CA ASP A 27 14.79 -20.52 -37.70
C ASP A 27 14.31 -19.25 -36.96
N VAL A 28 13.84 -18.24 -37.71
CA VAL A 28 13.62 -16.87 -37.24
C VAL A 28 12.47 -16.78 -36.25
N GLU A 29 11.44 -17.61 -36.41
CA GLU A 29 10.27 -17.67 -35.52
C GLU A 29 10.68 -18.18 -34.13
N GLY A 30 11.59 -19.16 -34.08
CA GLY A 30 12.19 -19.64 -32.84
C GLY A 30 13.01 -18.57 -32.11
N ALA A 31 13.73 -17.71 -32.83
CA ALA A 31 14.49 -16.61 -32.23
C ALA A 31 13.58 -15.54 -31.60
N GLN A 32 12.49 -15.18 -32.27
CA GLN A 32 11.49 -14.25 -31.73
C GLN A 32 10.80 -14.81 -30.49
N LEU A 33 10.41 -16.08 -30.51
CA LEU A 33 9.78 -16.74 -29.37
C LEU A 33 10.74 -16.86 -28.16
N LYS A 34 12.03 -17.13 -28.39
CA LYS A 34 13.05 -17.13 -27.32
C LYS A 34 13.24 -15.76 -26.66
N ASN A 35 13.20 -14.68 -27.44
CA ASN A 35 13.24 -13.32 -26.90
C ASN A 35 11.98 -12.99 -26.10
N LEU A 36 10.80 -13.38 -26.61
CA LEU A 36 9.54 -13.21 -25.89
C LEU A 36 9.54 -13.98 -24.57
N LEU A 37 10.04 -15.22 -24.55
CA LEU A 37 10.19 -16.03 -23.34
C LEU A 37 11.09 -15.35 -22.32
N ARG A 38 12.23 -14.81 -22.74
CA ARG A 38 13.16 -14.07 -21.87
C ARG A 38 12.48 -12.87 -21.22
N ASN A 39 11.75 -12.08 -22.01
CA ASN A 39 11.02 -10.91 -21.51
C ASN A 39 9.94 -11.32 -20.49
N LEU A 40 9.18 -12.38 -20.76
CA LEU A 40 8.15 -12.87 -19.84
C LEU A 40 8.73 -13.40 -18.53
N ARG A 41 9.87 -14.10 -18.58
CA ARG A 41 10.59 -14.56 -17.38
C ARG A 41 11.10 -13.37 -16.56
N GLN A 42 11.69 -12.37 -17.21
CA GLN A 42 12.15 -11.16 -16.53
C GLN A 42 10.98 -10.40 -15.87
N GLN A 43 9.83 -10.31 -16.54
CA GLN A 43 8.63 -9.71 -15.93
C GLN A 43 8.15 -10.48 -14.70
N LEU A 44 8.24 -11.82 -14.70
CA LEU A 44 7.87 -12.63 -13.55
C LEU A 44 8.80 -12.37 -12.36
N ILE A 45 10.11 -12.31 -12.60
CA ILE A 45 11.10 -11.94 -11.59
C ILE A 45 10.80 -10.55 -11.02
N ASN A 46 10.51 -9.56 -11.87
CA ASN A 46 10.19 -8.21 -11.40
C ASN A 46 8.89 -8.19 -10.59
N ILE A 47 7.86 -8.96 -11.00
CA ILE A 47 6.61 -9.05 -10.22
C ILE A 47 6.87 -9.71 -8.86
N GLU A 48 7.67 -10.77 -8.79
CA GLU A 48 8.01 -11.43 -7.54
C GLU A 48 8.85 -10.55 -6.61
N ASN A 49 9.80 -9.79 -7.16
CA ASN A 49 10.71 -8.96 -6.38
C ASN A 49 10.10 -7.59 -6.00
N GLU A 50 9.31 -6.98 -6.88
CA GLU A 50 8.80 -5.61 -6.68
C GLU A 50 7.35 -5.58 -6.18
N ARG A 51 6.56 -6.63 -6.42
CA ARG A 51 5.11 -6.61 -6.17
C ARG A 51 4.60 -7.67 -5.20
N LYS A 52 5.41 -8.67 -4.83
CA LYS A 52 4.95 -9.73 -3.92
C LYS A 52 4.69 -9.23 -2.50
N TYR A 53 5.47 -8.25 -2.02
CA TYR A 53 5.29 -7.64 -0.70
C TYR A 53 5.68 -6.16 -0.72
N LEU A 54 4.78 -5.28 -1.16
CA LEU A 54 4.91 -3.86 -0.82
C LEU A 54 4.72 -3.63 0.69
N ILE A 55 3.99 -4.53 1.35
CA ILE A 55 3.72 -4.53 2.79
C ILE A 55 3.76 -5.98 3.27
N SER A 56 4.56 -6.28 4.30
CA SER A 56 4.64 -7.63 4.91
C SER A 56 3.35 -7.96 5.66
N GLN A 57 3.06 -9.26 5.88
CA GLN A 57 1.93 -9.66 6.73
C GLN A 57 2.04 -9.07 8.14
N GLU A 58 3.25 -9.05 8.72
CA GLU A 58 3.56 -8.37 9.98
C GLU A 58 3.13 -6.90 9.98
N LYS A 59 3.39 -6.16 8.89
CA LYS A 59 2.96 -4.76 8.75
C LYS A 59 1.45 -4.61 8.59
N ILE A 60 0.78 -5.58 7.96
CA ILE A 60 -0.68 -5.64 7.87
C ILE A 60 -1.27 -5.87 9.27
N ASP A 61 -0.73 -6.85 10.01
CA ASP A 61 -1.19 -7.20 11.35
C ASP A 61 -0.98 -6.03 12.32
N TRP A 62 0.20 -5.40 12.29
CA TRP A 62 0.49 -4.16 13.01
C TRP A 62 -0.52 -3.05 12.69
N TYR A 63 -0.79 -2.81 11.41
CA TYR A 63 -1.75 -1.79 11.01
C TYR A 63 -3.17 -2.12 11.50
N GLN A 64 -3.60 -3.37 11.40
CA GLN A 64 -4.93 -3.80 11.82
C GLN A 64 -5.12 -3.75 13.34
N MET A 65 -4.09 -4.10 14.11
CA MET A 65 -4.15 -4.11 15.58
C MET A 65 -3.94 -2.71 16.17
N ASP A 66 -2.95 -1.97 15.69
CA ASP A 66 -2.47 -0.77 16.37
C ASP A 66 -2.93 0.53 15.72
N ILE A 67 -3.34 0.52 14.45
CA ILE A 67 -3.71 1.73 13.71
C ILE A 67 -5.20 1.77 13.40
N ALA A 68 -5.75 0.71 12.80
CA ALA A 68 -7.13 0.67 12.33
C ALA A 68 -8.20 1.02 13.40
N PRO A 69 -8.08 0.62 14.68
CA PRO A 69 -9.06 0.99 15.71
C PRO A 69 -9.15 2.49 16.00
N TYR A 70 -8.13 3.25 15.62
CA TYR A 70 -8.06 4.71 15.80
C TYR A 70 -8.43 5.49 14.54
N LEU A 71 -8.70 4.79 13.43
CA LEU A 71 -9.17 5.43 12.21
C LEU A 71 -10.69 5.58 12.27
N PHE A 72 -11.15 6.82 12.09
CA PHE A 72 -12.57 7.14 11.98
C PHE A 72 -12.89 7.52 10.53
N LEU A 73 -14.10 7.18 10.06
CA LEU A 73 -14.57 7.63 8.76
C LEU A 73 -14.73 9.14 8.79
N ARG A 74 -14.04 9.82 7.87
CA ARG A 74 -14.13 11.26 7.68
C ARG A 74 -15.57 11.63 7.28
N GLY A 75 -16.20 12.56 7.98
CA GLY A 75 -17.57 13.01 7.79
C GLY A 75 -17.83 14.35 8.49
N ASP A 76 -18.71 15.17 7.90
CA ASP A 76 -18.99 16.59 8.21
C ASP A 76 -19.36 16.90 9.67
N THR A 77 -18.41 16.70 10.58
CA THR A 77 -18.50 17.17 11.96
C THR A 77 -17.89 18.57 12.05
N PRO A 78 -18.34 19.43 12.99
CA PRO A 78 -17.68 20.71 13.28
C PRO A 78 -16.18 20.55 13.58
N TYR A 79 -15.78 19.33 13.96
CA TYR A 79 -14.43 18.95 14.35
C TYR A 79 -13.57 18.40 13.19
N GLU A 80 -14.10 18.31 11.97
CA GLU A 80 -13.35 18.02 10.74
C GLU A 80 -13.34 19.22 9.76
N SER A 81 -13.51 20.43 10.30
CA SER A 81 -13.44 21.67 9.52
C SER A 81 -12.03 21.96 9.01
N LYS A 82 -11.92 22.75 7.94
CA LYS A 82 -10.63 23.29 7.46
C LYS A 82 -9.82 23.98 8.56
N GLN A 83 -10.52 24.63 9.49
CA GLN A 83 -9.92 25.29 10.65
C GLN A 83 -9.21 24.31 11.58
N TRP A 84 -9.69 23.07 11.68
CA TRP A 84 -8.99 22.01 12.41
C TRP A 84 -7.73 21.55 11.69
N ASP A 85 -7.79 21.37 10.37
CA ASP A 85 -6.61 20.99 9.58
C ASP A 85 -5.48 22.03 9.73
N GLU A 86 -5.83 23.31 9.77
CA GLU A 86 -4.92 24.43 10.03
C GLU A 86 -4.36 24.41 11.47
N ASN A 87 -5.22 24.22 12.48
CA ASN A 87 -4.79 24.11 13.87
C ASN A 87 -3.87 22.91 14.12
N ARG A 88 -4.21 21.73 13.58
CA ARG A 88 -3.36 20.54 13.67
C ARG A 88 -1.99 20.79 13.03
N SER A 89 -1.97 21.43 11.85
CA SER A 89 -0.73 21.78 11.18
C SER A 89 0.12 22.74 12.03
N SER A 90 -0.50 23.74 12.65
CA SER A 90 0.18 24.66 13.58
C SER A 90 0.78 23.92 14.78
N LEU A 91 0.05 23.01 15.41
CA LEU A 91 0.55 22.21 16.54
C LEU A 91 1.76 21.36 16.14
N ILE A 92 1.74 20.77 14.94
CA ILE A 92 2.87 20.00 14.40
C ILE A 92 4.08 20.91 14.20
N TYR A 93 3.89 22.11 13.61
CA TYR A 93 5.00 23.06 13.43
C TYR A 93 5.58 23.55 14.77
N GLN A 94 4.73 23.78 15.78
CA GLN A 94 5.19 24.17 17.11
C GLN A 94 5.96 23.04 17.79
N LEU A 95 5.53 21.78 17.64
CA LEU A 95 6.26 20.61 18.14
C LEU A 95 7.63 20.48 17.45
N MET A 96 7.67 20.55 16.13
CA MET A 96 8.94 20.48 15.38
C MET A 96 9.88 21.66 15.69
N GLY A 97 9.31 22.84 15.94
CA GLY A 97 10.06 24.04 16.34
C GLY A 97 10.46 24.07 17.81
N GLY A 98 10.10 23.06 18.61
CA GLY A 98 10.37 22.99 20.05
C GLY A 98 9.57 23.99 20.90
N ALA A 99 8.61 24.70 20.31
CA ALA A 99 7.71 25.62 21.00
C ALA A 99 6.58 24.88 21.76
N LEU A 100 6.31 23.62 21.39
CA LEU A 100 5.37 22.73 22.05
C LEU A 100 6.10 21.45 22.46
N THR A 101 5.87 20.96 23.67
CA THR A 101 6.40 19.66 24.11
C THR A 101 5.58 18.51 23.55
N GLU A 102 6.18 17.32 23.44
CA GLU A 102 5.49 16.10 23.02
C GLU A 102 4.28 15.79 23.92
N GLU A 103 4.42 15.94 25.24
CA GLU A 103 3.35 15.73 26.21
C GLU A 103 2.16 16.69 26.01
N ASN A 104 2.43 17.97 25.73
CA ASN A 104 1.38 18.96 25.47
C ASN A 104 0.71 18.69 24.11
N PHE A 105 1.47 18.23 23.12
CA PHE A 105 0.92 17.82 21.83
C PHE A 105 -0.02 16.61 21.97
N ILE A 106 0.41 15.57 22.71
CA ILE A 106 -0.39 14.37 22.97
C ILE A 106 -1.69 14.77 23.69
N THR A 107 -1.59 15.60 24.74
CA THR A 107 -2.76 16.04 25.51
C THR A 107 -3.79 16.76 24.63
N GLU A 108 -3.35 17.63 23.72
CA GLU A 108 -4.24 18.35 22.81
C GLU A 108 -4.93 17.41 21.82
N MET A 109 -4.19 16.42 21.29
CA MET A 109 -4.72 15.40 20.39
C MET A 109 -5.71 14.46 21.11
N GLU A 110 -5.43 14.07 22.35
CA GLU A 110 -6.34 13.25 23.18
C GLU A 110 -7.64 13.99 23.51
N ASN A 111 -7.55 15.27 23.89
CA ASN A 111 -8.72 16.11 24.13
C ASN A 111 -9.60 16.18 22.88
N ARG A 112 -8.98 16.30 21.70
CA ARG A 112 -9.71 16.29 20.43
C ARG A 112 -10.37 14.95 20.13
N LEU A 113 -9.65 13.84 20.31
CA LEU A 113 -10.21 12.50 20.13
C LEU A 113 -11.41 12.26 21.06
N ARG A 114 -11.35 12.75 22.30
CA ARG A 114 -12.47 12.69 23.23
C ARG A 114 -13.70 13.43 22.71
N LEU A 115 -13.54 14.64 22.17
CA LEU A 115 -14.65 15.42 21.61
C LEU A 115 -15.31 14.70 20.43
N ILE A 116 -14.51 14.14 19.51
CA ILE A 116 -15.03 13.36 18.36
C ILE A 116 -15.79 12.12 18.84
N ARG A 117 -15.29 11.42 19.86
CA ARG A 117 -15.96 10.24 20.42
C ARG A 117 -17.29 10.58 21.10
N MET A 118 -17.40 11.76 21.72
CA MET A 118 -18.63 12.21 22.37
C MET A 118 -19.74 12.55 21.35
N GLU A 119 -19.41 12.94 20.12
CA GLU A 119 -20.41 13.21 19.07
C GLU A 119 -20.95 11.96 18.38
N ASN A 120 -20.18 10.87 18.39
CA ASN A 120 -20.56 9.59 17.78
C ASN A 120 -21.36 8.66 18.74
N GLN A 121 -21.79 9.17 19.90
CA GLN A 121 -22.67 8.51 20.87
C GLN A 121 -24.07 9.12 20.82
#